data_AF-A0A955VV02-F1
#
_entry.id   AF-A0A955VV02-F1
#
_cell.length_a   1.000
_cell.length_b   1.000
_cell.length_c   1.000
_cell.angle_alpha   90.00
_cell.angle_beta   90.00
_cell.angle_gamma   90.00
#
_symmetry.space_group_name_H-M   'P 1'
#
loop_
_entity.id
_entity.type
_entity.pdbx_description
1 polymer ?
#
loop_
_entity_poly.entity_id
_entity_poly.type
_entity_poly.pdbx_seq_one_letter_code
_entity_poly.pdbx_strand_id
1 'polypeptide(L)'
;WATWCVPCVAEMGLLGRWTTALGKDGTPVALELLSIDAPTEAEALQARLAKGLPGKVRWLREEADLGPFLESLGISAKDAIPIHALVDPAGNLRCVRVGAIGGQDYAAVKGIVTGG
;
A
#
# COMPACT_ATOMS: atom_id res chain seq x y z
N TRP A 1 3.28 3.90 3.09
CA TRP A 1 2.58 4.14 4.36
C TRP A 1 3.57 4.67 5.38
N ALA A 2 3.10 5.25 6.48
CA ALA A 2 3.95 5.65 7.60
C ALA A 2 3.23 5.39 8.93
N THR A 3 3.97 5.16 10.01
CA THR A 3 3.42 4.88 11.35
C THR A 3 2.65 6.07 11.93
N TRP A 4 3.08 7.29 11.60
CA TRP A 4 2.45 8.56 11.97
C TRP A 4 1.27 8.94 11.05
N CYS A 5 1.09 8.25 9.93
CA CYS A 5 -0.02 8.49 9.02
C CYS A 5 -1.27 7.72 9.49
N VAL A 6 -2.17 8.43 10.18
CA VAL A 6 -3.45 7.90 10.68
C VAL A 6 -4.26 7.16 9.60
N PRO A 7 -4.54 7.73 8.41
CA PRO A 7 -5.31 7.02 7.38
C PRO A 7 -4.57 5.76 6.89
N CYS A 8 -3.25 5.85 6.70
CA CYS A 8 -2.45 4.70 6.27
C CYS A 8 -2.56 3.51 7.23
N VAL A 9 -2.51 3.78 8.53
CA VAL A 9 -2.65 2.75 9.56
C VAL A 9 -4.05 2.16 9.59
N ALA A 10 -5.09 2.99 9.49
CA ALA A 10 -6.47 2.56 9.55
C ALA A 10 -6.83 1.59 8.40
N GLU A 11 -6.22 1.80 7.24
CA GLU A 11 -6.45 1.02 6.02
C GLU A 11 -5.83 -0.38 6.04
N MET A 12 -4.78 -0.62 6.83
CA MET A 12 -4.07 -1.91 6.80
C MET A 12 -5.00 -3.09 7.05
N GLY A 13 -5.84 -3.00 8.08
CA GLY A 13 -6.81 -4.05 8.40
C GLY A 13 -7.84 -4.26 7.28
N LEU A 14 -8.21 -3.20 6.56
CA LEU A 14 -9.08 -3.27 5.40
C LEU A 14 -8.40 -4.00 4.24
N LEU A 15 -7.17 -3.59 3.90
CA LEU A 15 -6.36 -4.21 2.84
C LEU A 15 -6.18 -5.72 3.08
N GLY A 16 -5.84 -6.14 4.30
CA GLY A 16 -5.70 -7.56 4.63
C GLY A 16 -6.99 -8.38 4.44
N ARG A 17 -8.16 -7.79 4.75
CA ARG A 17 -9.45 -8.43 4.47
C ARG A 17 -9.72 -8.53 2.97
N TRP A 18 -9.38 -7.51 2.19
CA TRP A 18 -9.55 -7.51 0.74
C TRP A 18 -8.69 -8.56 0.07
N THR A 19 -7.40 -8.67 0.45
CA THR A 19 -6.50 -9.71 -0.08
C THR A 19 -7.05 -11.11 0.18
N THR A 20 -7.58 -11.33 1.40
CA THR A 20 -8.21 -12.60 1.77
C THR A 20 -9.47 -12.88 0.94
N ALA A 21 -10.34 -11.89 0.77
CA ALA A 21 -11.58 -12.03 0.02
C ALA A 21 -11.32 -12.29 -1.47
N LEU A 22 -10.43 -11.52 -2.09
CA LEU A 22 -10.02 -11.70 -3.48
C LEU A 22 -9.40 -13.09 -3.72
N GLY A 23 -8.58 -13.58 -2.78
CA GLY A 23 -8.05 -14.95 -2.83
C GLY A 23 -9.14 -16.03 -2.78
N LYS A 24 -10.17 -15.86 -1.94
CA LYS A 24 -11.33 -16.78 -1.91
C LYS A 24 -12.15 -16.76 -3.19
N ASP A 25 -12.19 -15.62 -3.86
CA ASP A 25 -12.88 -15.43 -5.14
C ASP A 25 -12.07 -15.93 -6.35
N GLY A 26 -10.91 -16.55 -6.13
CA GLY A 26 -10.07 -17.10 -7.19
C GLY A 26 -9.15 -16.07 -7.86
N THR A 27 -9.00 -14.88 -7.29
CA THR A 27 -8.13 -13.81 -7.81
C THR A 27 -7.12 -13.38 -6.74
N PRO A 28 -6.12 -14.22 -6.42
CA PRO A 28 -5.16 -13.92 -5.37
C PRO A 28 -4.33 -12.68 -5.73
N VAL A 29 -4.20 -11.77 -4.77
CA VAL A 29 -3.33 -10.58 -4.87
C VAL A 29 -2.25 -10.70 -3.80
N ALA A 30 -1.00 -10.39 -4.16
CA ALA A 30 0.05 -10.22 -3.17
C ALA A 30 0.00 -8.79 -2.61
N LEU A 31 -0.07 -8.65 -1.28
CA LEU A 31 -0.01 -7.35 -0.61
C LEU A 31 1.43 -7.07 -0.18
N GLU A 32 1.97 -5.96 -0.65
CA GLU A 32 3.22 -5.38 -0.17
C GLU A 32 2.98 -4.00 0.44
N LEU A 33 3.52 -3.77 1.62
CA LEU A 33 3.40 -2.53 2.39
C LEU A 33 4.76 -1.83 2.42
N LEU A 34 4.93 -0.79 1.60
CA LEU A 34 6.13 0.04 1.60
C LEU A 34 6.02 1.17 2.63
N SER A 35 6.82 1.10 3.69
CA SER A 35 6.94 2.14 4.72
C SER A 35 7.91 3.25 4.28
N ILE A 36 7.59 4.49 4.64
CA ILE A 36 8.46 5.66 4.50
C ILE A 36 8.92 6.21 5.86
N ASP A 37 8.76 5.42 6.92
CA ASP A 37 9.18 5.80 8.27
C ASP A 37 10.70 6.03 8.30
N ALA A 38 11.11 7.20 8.78
CA ALA A 38 12.52 7.54 8.96
C ALA A 38 13.14 6.73 10.12
N PRO A 39 14.48 6.68 10.25
CA PRO A 39 15.14 6.00 11.37
C PRO A 39 14.68 6.48 12.76
N THR A 40 14.24 7.73 12.88
CA THR A 40 13.68 8.27 14.13
C THR A 40 12.36 7.61 14.54
N GLU A 41 11.64 7.01 13.58
CA GLU A 41 10.37 6.31 13.78
C GLU A 41 10.55 4.78 13.90
N ALA A 42 11.80 4.30 14.01
CA ALA A 42 12.11 2.88 14.01
C ALA A 42 11.38 2.11 15.12
N GLU A 43 11.24 2.69 16.32
CA GLU A 43 10.50 2.04 17.42
C GLU A 43 9.02 1.87 17.08
N ALA A 44 8.36 2.91 16.56
CA ALA A 44 6.97 2.85 16.13
C ALA A 44 6.77 1.83 15.00
N LEU A 45 7.71 1.78 14.04
CA LEU A 45 7.70 0.80 12.96
C LEU A 45 7.84 -0.63 13.51
N GLN A 46 8.80 -0.88 14.40
CA GLN A 46 8.98 -2.20 15.03
C GLN A 46 7.77 -2.62 15.84
N ALA A 47 7.15 -1.71 16.60
CA ALA A 47 5.92 -1.97 17.33
C ALA A 47 4.75 -2.34 16.39
N ARG A 48 4.70 -1.78 15.18
CA ARG A 48 3.72 -2.18 14.16
C ARG A 48 4.02 -3.56 13.59
N LEU A 49 5.27 -3.83 13.23
CA LEU A 49 5.69 -5.12 12.72
C LEU A 49 5.38 -6.25 13.71
N ALA A 50 5.65 -6.02 15.01
CA ALA A 50 5.37 -6.97 16.09
C ALA A 50 3.87 -7.30 16.23
N LYS A 51 2.96 -6.40 15.84
CA LYS A 51 1.51 -6.64 15.87
C LYS A 51 1.02 -7.50 14.71
N GLY A 52 1.88 -7.80 13.73
CA GLY A 52 1.51 -8.51 12.51
C GLY A 52 0.80 -7.58 11.53
N LEU A 53 1.49 -7.23 10.45
CA LEU A 53 0.90 -6.47 9.34
C LEU A 53 0.45 -7.42 8.21
N PRO A 54 -0.61 -7.09 7.49
CA PRO A 54 -1.05 -7.93 6.38
C PRO A 54 -0.08 -7.77 5.21
N GLY A 55 0.43 -8.89 4.70
CA GLY A 55 1.35 -8.91 3.57
C GLY A 55 2.82 -8.72 3.95
N LYS A 56 3.66 -8.52 2.94
CA LYS A 56 5.09 -8.30 3.12
C LYS A 56 5.36 -6.83 3.39
N VAL A 57 6.17 -6.53 4.39
CA VAL A 57 6.55 -5.15 4.70
C VAL A 57 7.95 -4.88 4.16
N ARG A 58 8.11 -3.76 3.49
CA ARG A 58 9.40 -3.20 3.08
C ARG A 58 9.49 -1.77 3.60
N TRP A 59 10.70 -1.24 3.72
CA TRP A 59 10.92 0.16 4.04
C TRP A 59 11.73 0.81 2.91
N LEU A 60 11.49 2.09 2.66
CA LEU A 60 12.45 2.91 1.93
C LEU A 60 13.71 3.07 2.77
N ARG A 61 14.86 3.01 2.11
CA ARG A 61 16.15 3.10 2.79
C ARG A 61 16.40 4.52 3.28
N GLU A 62 16.08 5.52 2.46
CA GLU A 62 16.19 6.94 2.77
C GLU A 62 14.87 7.65 2.40
N GLU A 63 14.44 8.65 3.17
CA GLU A 63 13.24 9.45 2.86
C GLU A 63 13.34 10.16 1.51
N ALA A 64 14.57 10.56 1.13
CA ALA A 64 14.87 11.18 -0.16
C ALA A 64 14.57 10.27 -1.37
N ASP A 65 14.50 8.95 -1.19
CA ASP A 65 14.16 8.00 -2.26
C ASP A 65 12.68 8.07 -2.65
N LEU A 66 11.82 8.62 -1.79
CA LEU A 66 10.38 8.66 -2.02
C LEU A 66 10.01 9.50 -3.24
N GLY A 67 10.56 10.69 -3.38
CA GLY A 67 10.25 11.61 -4.48
C GLY A 67 10.50 10.98 -5.86
N PRO A 68 11.73 10.54 -6.15
CA PRO A 68 12.07 9.84 -7.40
C PRO A 68 11.22 8.59 -7.64
N PHE A 69 10.91 7.84 -6.58
CA PHE A 69 10.04 6.66 -6.70
C PHE A 69 8.62 7.05 -7.13
N LEU A 70 8.00 8.07 -6.51
CA LEU A 70 6.67 8.55 -6.89
C LEU A 70 6.64 9.11 -8.30
N GLU A 71 7.65 9.88 -8.70
CA GLU A 71 7.76 10.43 -10.05
C GLU A 71 7.87 9.31 -11.10
N SER A 72 8.57 8.22 -10.80
CA SER A 72 8.64 7.05 -11.69
C SER A 72 7.28 6.37 -11.92
N LEU A 73 6.32 6.58 -11.01
CA LEU A 73 4.94 6.09 -11.11
C LEU A 73 3.99 7.14 -11.72
N GLY A 74 4.51 8.31 -12.15
CA GLY A 74 3.72 9.43 -12.65
C GLY A 74 2.96 10.20 -11.56
N ILE A 75 3.39 10.07 -10.29
CA ILE A 75 2.78 10.70 -9.12
C ILE A 75 3.62 11.92 -8.72
N SER A 76 2.99 13.00 -8.28
CA SER A 76 3.74 14.13 -7.77
C SER A 76 4.40 13.76 -6.44
N ALA A 77 5.67 14.12 -6.23
CA ALA A 77 6.32 14.01 -4.92
C ALA A 77 5.63 14.82 -3.81
N LYS A 78 4.72 15.74 -4.18
CA LYS A 78 3.89 16.52 -3.25
C LYS A 78 2.59 15.81 -2.86
N ASP A 79 2.25 14.72 -3.53
CA ASP A 79 1.03 13.97 -3.28
C ASP A 79 1.11 13.23 -1.94
N ALA A 80 0.06 13.37 -1.13
CA ALA A 80 0.04 12.85 0.22
C ALA A 80 -0.22 11.33 0.23
N ILE A 81 0.53 10.63 1.09
CA ILE A 81 0.20 9.26 1.50
C ILE A 81 -1.20 9.22 2.17
N PRO A 82 -1.95 8.10 2.05
CA PRO A 82 -1.55 6.81 1.48
C PRO A 82 -1.57 6.78 -0.05
N ILE A 83 -0.72 5.94 -0.64
CA ILE A 83 -0.65 5.72 -2.09
C ILE A 83 -0.72 4.21 -2.33
N HIS A 84 -1.52 3.83 -3.32
CA HIS A 84 -1.77 2.44 -3.68
C HIS A 84 -1.41 2.23 -5.15
N ALA A 85 -0.57 1.24 -5.42
CA ALA A 85 -0.20 0.84 -6.77
C ALA A 85 -0.65 -0.61 -7.00
N LEU A 86 -1.31 -0.86 -8.12
CA LEU A 86 -1.64 -2.21 -8.58
C LEU A 86 -0.68 -2.58 -9.72
N VAL A 87 0.02 -3.69 -9.56
CA VAL A 87 1.00 -4.20 -10.52
C VAL A 87 0.52 -5.56 -11.02
N ASP A 88 0.60 -5.78 -12.33
CA ASP A 88 0.25 -7.07 -12.93
C ASP A 88 1.38 -8.12 -12.77
N PRO A 89 1.14 -9.40 -13.10
CA PRO A 89 2.16 -10.44 -12.99
C PRO A 89 3.40 -10.24 -13.89
N ALA A 90 3.29 -9.42 -14.94
CA ALA A 90 4.41 -9.06 -15.81
C ALA A 90 5.23 -7.88 -15.26
N GLY A 91 4.82 -7.29 -14.13
CA GLY A 91 5.49 -6.17 -13.49
C GLY A 91 5.03 -4.80 -13.99
N ASN A 92 3.96 -4.73 -14.79
CA ASN A 92 3.47 -3.44 -15.28
C ASN A 92 2.52 -2.80 -14.26
N LEU A 93 2.68 -1.49 -14.08
CA LEU A 93 1.76 -0.67 -13.29
C LEU A 93 0.42 -0.55 -14.02
N ARG A 94 -0.65 -1.07 -13.42
CA ARG A 94 -2.02 -1.05 -13.98
C ARG A 94 -2.84 0.14 -13.49
N CYS A 95 -2.66 0.49 -12.22
CA CYS A 95 -3.42 1.54 -11.58
C CYS A 95 -2.61 2.15 -10.44
N VAL A 96 -2.77 3.46 -10.26
CA VAL A 96 -2.32 4.19 -9.10
C VAL A 96 -3.49 4.94 -8.50
N ARG A 97 -3.60 4.90 -7.18
CA ARG A 97 -4.57 5.67 -6.40
C ARG A 97 -3.84 6.44 -5.30
N VAL A 98 -3.96 7.76 -5.35
CA VAL A 98 -3.42 8.68 -4.34
C VAL A 98 -4.50 9.07 -3.34
N GLY A 99 -4.22 8.94 -2.06
CA GLY A 99 -5.12 9.26 -0.96
C GLY A 99 -5.87 8.05 -0.43
N ALA A 100 -6.63 8.31 0.64
CA ALA A 100 -7.26 7.27 1.43
C ALA A 100 -8.29 6.45 0.65
N ILE A 101 -8.46 5.21 1.11
CA ILE A 101 -9.45 4.24 0.64
C ILE A 101 -10.31 3.76 1.81
N GLY A 102 -11.55 3.41 1.52
CA GLY A 102 -12.53 2.90 2.49
C GLY A 102 -13.24 1.65 2.00
N GLY A 103 -14.09 1.09 2.85
CA GLY A 103 -14.81 -0.15 2.56
C GLY A 103 -15.68 -0.07 1.29
N GLN A 104 -16.22 1.11 0.99
CA GLN A 104 -17.01 1.38 -0.21
C GLN A 104 -16.24 1.18 -1.52
N ASP A 105 -14.90 1.28 -1.49
CA ASP A 105 -14.07 1.20 -2.69
C ASP A 105 -13.80 -0.24 -3.12
N TYR A 106 -14.16 -1.24 -2.31
CA TYR A 106 -13.84 -2.65 -2.57
C TYR A 106 -14.38 -3.14 -3.91
N ALA A 107 -15.62 -2.76 -4.27
CA ALA A 107 -16.22 -3.19 -5.52
C ALA A 107 -15.45 -2.66 -6.74
N ALA A 108 -15.00 -1.41 -6.69
CA ALA A 108 -14.18 -0.81 -7.74
C ALA A 108 -12.82 -1.51 -7.84
N VAL A 109 -12.16 -1.75 -6.71
CA VAL A 109 -10.87 -2.46 -6.65
C VAL A 109 -11.00 -3.87 -7.23
N LYS A 110 -12.03 -4.63 -6.83
CA LYS A 110 -12.29 -5.96 -7.38
C LYS A 110 -12.51 -5.92 -8.89
N GLY A 111 -13.24 -4.94 -9.40
CA GLY A 111 -13.43 -4.75 -10.85
C GLY A 111 -12.10 -4.55 -11.60
N ILE A 112 -11.19 -3.73 -11.06
CA ILE A 112 -9.87 -3.49 -11.66
C ILE A 112 -9.01 -4.76 -11.64
N VAL A 113 -9.01 -5.48 -10.51
CA VAL A 113 -8.17 -6.68 -10.34
C VAL A 113 -8.66 -7.85 -11.20
N THR A 114 -9.96 -7.95 -11.45
CA THR A 114 -10.57 -9.08 -12.21
C THR A 114 -10.76 -8.81 -13.70
N GLY A 115 -10.85 -7.53 -14.11
CA GLY A 115 -11.06 -7.12 -15.51
C GLY A 115 -9.80 -6.63 -16.23
N GLY A 116 -8.62 -6.80 -15.62
CA GLY A 116 -7.33 -6.39 -16.17
C GLY A 116 -6.68 -7.39 -17.12
#